data_AF-A0A970J568-F1
#
_entry.id   AF-A0A970J568-F1
#
_cell.length_a   1.000
_cell.length_b   1.000
_cell.length_c   1.000
_cell.angle_alpha   90.00
_cell.angle_beta   90.00
_cell.angle_gamma   90.00
#
_symmetry.space_group_name_H-M   'P 1'
#
loop_
_entity.id
_entity.type
_entity.pdbx_description
1 polymer ?
#
loop_
_entity_poly.entity_id
_entity_poly.type
_entity_poly.pdbx_seq_one_letter_code
_entity_poly.pdbx_strand_id
1 'polypeptide(L)'
;MKKGNERFASRRRVLPALSVIIGALVLANVFSRASYEAVSFVVELDAALGWPGLTRFVLPPVGSISAPTHLIPIQLSISLQSIDLAVLRAIVFSSPDNLETVINMVDDWVVRIIMMHLARLVLLGALGGLIGAWVGGLRRPSRLALSSLCGALVVFLLLGLTYLAYDAGAFEHPQYNGIIEAAPWMFELVQESLGRVEELGKQIQTVAGNLYAVFSNLENIGQISLGRVDLLVLHVSDVHNNPVAFDFVYQVIGSFPVSFIIDTGDLTDWGTELEAEITRRIVELGIPYVFATGNHDSPDVVERMRQTPNVVLVEDEVQEIMGLRIAGIGDPAADRYSPNPAGLNELAAIAQHINETWSAVEDRPDIFMVHNHRIAQQIQPGLFPVVLCGHSHTLVIEEREGTFYINAGTTGAAGIRGFQSHEPHPYSLALLHYTRDETGKLQLVAVDGVDVAGFGSGFSLQRTFTEAGRNRRSNVETRP
;
A
#
# COMPACT_ATOMS: atom_id res chain seq x y z
N MET A 1 17.46 63.83 -55.03
CA MET A 1 16.39 62.87 -55.40
C MET A 1 16.79 61.38 -55.41
N LYS A 2 18.08 60.97 -55.41
CA LYS A 2 18.47 59.54 -55.36
C LYS A 2 18.20 58.82 -54.01
N LYS A 3 18.40 59.48 -52.86
CA LYS A 3 18.21 58.88 -51.51
C LYS A 3 16.74 58.54 -51.16
N GLY A 4 15.76 59.17 -51.80
CA GLY A 4 14.33 58.90 -51.57
C GLY A 4 13.84 57.60 -52.23
N ASN A 5 14.37 57.29 -53.42
CA ASN A 5 13.99 56.09 -54.18
C ASN A 5 14.55 54.80 -53.57
N GLU A 6 15.75 54.84 -52.97
CA GLU A 6 16.33 53.66 -52.30
C GLU A 6 15.56 53.27 -51.03
N ARG A 7 15.11 54.25 -50.24
CA ARG A 7 14.26 54.01 -49.05
C ARG A 7 12.88 53.46 -49.41
N PHE A 8 12.30 53.87 -50.53
CA PHE A 8 11.04 53.32 -51.03
C PHE A 8 11.20 51.90 -51.59
N ALA A 9 12.30 51.62 -52.30
CA ALA A 9 12.58 50.30 -52.84
C ALA A 9 12.88 49.25 -51.76
N SER A 10 13.56 49.63 -50.67
CA SER A 10 13.82 48.70 -49.54
C SER A 10 12.54 48.40 -48.75
N ARG A 11 11.69 49.41 -48.48
CA ARG A 11 10.38 49.22 -47.81
C ARG A 11 9.48 48.25 -48.57
N ARG A 12 9.52 48.25 -49.91
CA ARG A 12 8.73 47.35 -50.77
C ARG A 12 9.17 45.88 -50.70
N ARG A 13 10.38 45.58 -50.20
CA ARG A 13 10.88 44.21 -50.01
C ARG A 13 10.85 43.73 -48.56
N VAL A 14 11.01 44.64 -47.61
CA VAL A 14 11.03 44.32 -46.17
C VAL A 14 9.62 44.04 -45.64
N LEU A 15 8.61 44.81 -46.06
CA LEU A 15 7.23 44.64 -45.58
C LEU A 15 6.68 43.22 -45.84
N PRO A 16 6.78 42.66 -47.06
CA PRO A 16 6.25 41.32 -47.33
C PRO A 16 7.02 40.23 -46.60
N ALA A 17 8.33 40.36 -46.43
CA ALA A 17 9.14 39.38 -45.69
C ALA A 17 8.77 39.34 -44.20
N LEU A 18 8.55 40.51 -43.58
CA LEU A 18 8.05 40.60 -42.21
C LEU A 18 6.64 40.00 -42.08
N SER A 19 5.76 40.24 -43.05
CA SER A 19 4.42 39.64 -43.05
C SER A 19 4.45 38.11 -43.10
N VAL A 20 5.42 37.50 -43.80
CA VAL A 20 5.62 36.04 -43.80
C VAL A 20 5.98 35.53 -42.41
N ILE A 21 6.98 36.16 -41.77
CA ILE A 21 7.46 35.75 -40.44
C ILE A 21 6.35 35.92 -39.40
N ILE A 22 5.70 37.09 -39.39
CA ILE A 22 4.58 37.38 -38.48
C ILE A 22 3.43 36.41 -38.75
N GLY A 23 3.07 36.17 -40.00
CA GLY A 23 2.01 35.24 -40.36
C GLY A 23 2.30 33.80 -39.90
N ALA A 24 3.54 33.33 -40.08
CA ALA A 24 3.97 32.01 -39.62
C ALA A 24 3.92 31.89 -38.09
N LEU A 25 4.45 32.88 -37.37
CA LEU A 25 4.45 32.89 -35.90
C LEU A 25 3.05 33.02 -35.30
N VAL A 26 2.20 33.89 -35.85
CA VAL A 26 0.82 34.08 -35.39
C VAL A 26 0.01 32.81 -35.63
N LEU A 27 0.10 32.19 -36.81
CA LEU A 27 -0.69 31.00 -37.09
C LEU A 27 -0.22 29.80 -36.26
N ALA A 28 1.09 29.62 -36.10
CA ALA A 28 1.65 28.59 -35.23
C ALA A 28 1.25 28.80 -33.76
N ASN A 29 1.22 30.06 -33.28
CA ASN A 29 0.86 30.37 -31.90
C ASN A 29 -0.65 30.25 -31.59
N VAL A 30 -1.52 30.66 -32.52
CA VAL A 30 -2.98 30.61 -32.29
C VAL A 30 -3.52 29.18 -32.41
N PHE A 31 -2.91 28.36 -33.27
CA PHE A 31 -3.36 27.00 -33.56
C PHE A 31 -2.40 25.91 -33.07
N SER A 32 -1.47 26.26 -32.18
CA SER A 32 -0.53 25.31 -31.57
C SER A 32 -1.28 24.23 -30.82
N ARG A 33 -2.25 24.61 -29.99
CA ARG A 33 -3.01 23.71 -29.12
C ARG A 33 -3.66 22.57 -29.91
N ALA A 34 -3.39 21.34 -29.49
CA ALA A 34 -4.00 20.14 -30.06
C ALA A 34 -4.08 19.01 -29.03
N SER A 35 -5.21 18.30 -29.03
CA SER A 35 -5.44 17.12 -28.19
C SER A 35 -5.11 15.84 -28.95
N TYR A 36 -4.51 14.89 -28.27
CA TYR A 36 -4.12 13.59 -28.79
C TYR A 36 -4.66 12.51 -27.85
N GLU A 37 -5.34 11.53 -28.42
CA GLU A 37 -5.82 10.36 -27.70
C GLU A 37 -4.73 9.28 -27.73
N ALA A 38 -4.32 8.85 -26.55
CA ALA A 38 -3.31 7.84 -26.33
C ALA A 38 -3.90 6.72 -25.46
N VAL A 39 -4.69 5.85 -26.08
CA VAL A 39 -5.39 4.71 -25.45
C VAL A 39 -6.29 5.13 -24.28
N SER A 40 -5.70 5.31 -23.09
CA SER A 40 -6.35 5.61 -21.82
C SER A 40 -6.12 7.03 -21.33
N PHE A 41 -5.34 7.82 -22.09
CA PHE A 41 -4.98 9.18 -21.76
C PHE A 41 -5.40 10.13 -22.87
N VAL A 42 -5.89 11.31 -22.48
CA VAL A 42 -6.06 12.43 -23.40
C VAL A 42 -5.03 13.49 -23.03
N VAL A 43 -4.09 13.73 -23.94
CA VAL A 43 -2.99 14.69 -23.75
C VAL A 43 -3.20 15.87 -24.68
N GLU A 44 -3.23 17.08 -24.13
CA GLU A 44 -3.21 18.32 -24.88
C GLU A 44 -1.79 18.89 -24.90
N LEU A 45 -1.29 19.17 -26.10
CA LEU A 45 -0.01 19.84 -26.31
C LEU A 45 -0.24 21.27 -26.80
N ASP A 46 0.51 22.21 -26.24
CA ASP A 46 0.49 23.61 -26.64
C ASP A 46 1.92 24.18 -26.69
N ALA A 47 2.18 25.04 -27.67
CA ALA A 47 3.46 25.69 -27.90
C ALA A 47 3.23 27.18 -28.17
N ALA A 48 2.98 27.91 -27.09
CA ALA A 48 2.65 29.33 -27.16
C ALA A 48 3.90 30.21 -27.13
N LEU A 49 3.88 31.34 -27.83
CA LEU A 49 4.92 32.35 -27.67
C LEU A 49 4.77 33.01 -26.30
N GLY A 50 5.84 33.02 -25.50
CA GLY A 50 5.83 33.56 -24.14
C GLY A 50 7.23 33.66 -23.54
N TRP A 51 7.41 34.58 -22.59
CA TRP A 51 8.67 34.75 -21.87
C TRP A 51 8.42 34.65 -20.36
N PRO A 52 9.25 33.94 -19.59
CA PRO A 52 10.44 33.18 -20.03
C PRO A 52 10.07 31.89 -20.78
N GLY A 53 11.07 31.31 -21.45
CA GLY A 53 10.97 29.99 -22.07
C GLY A 53 10.88 28.90 -21.01
N LEU A 54 9.78 28.15 -21.00
CA LEU A 54 9.52 27.17 -19.94
C LEU A 54 8.74 25.98 -20.48
N THR A 55 8.81 24.89 -19.74
CA THR A 55 8.00 23.70 -19.96
C THR A 55 7.08 23.52 -18.76
N ARG A 56 5.79 23.35 -19.02
CA ARG A 56 4.73 23.22 -18.01
C ARG A 56 3.96 21.93 -18.21
N PHE A 57 3.91 21.09 -17.19
CA PHE A 57 3.01 19.96 -17.09
C PHE A 57 1.78 20.36 -16.29
N VAL A 58 0.59 20.20 -16.85
CA VAL A 58 -0.68 20.58 -16.24
C VAL A 58 -1.49 19.33 -15.95
N LEU A 59 -1.90 19.16 -14.70
CA LEU A 59 -2.74 18.06 -14.22
C LEU A 59 -4.00 18.66 -13.58
N PRO A 60 -5.04 19.01 -14.35
CA PRO A 60 -6.29 19.51 -13.80
C PRO A 60 -7.02 18.42 -12.99
N PRO A 61 -7.70 18.77 -11.88
CA PRO A 61 -7.74 20.08 -11.20
C PRO A 61 -6.59 20.31 -10.21
N VAL A 62 -5.65 19.36 -10.10
CA VAL A 62 -4.62 19.31 -9.05
C VAL A 62 -3.62 20.46 -9.15
N GLY A 63 -3.17 20.83 -10.35
CA GLY A 63 -2.24 21.95 -10.52
C GLY A 63 -1.32 21.83 -11.73
N SER A 64 -0.16 22.48 -11.66
CA SER A 64 0.87 22.40 -12.70
C SER A 64 2.28 22.42 -12.14
N ILE A 65 3.18 21.71 -12.82
CA ILE A 65 4.62 21.68 -12.56
C ILE A 65 5.28 22.42 -13.72
N SER A 66 6.11 23.42 -13.45
CA SER A 66 6.80 24.18 -14.49
C SER A 66 8.26 24.43 -14.19
N ALA A 67 9.10 24.36 -15.21
CA ALA A 67 10.53 24.64 -15.09
C ALA A 67 11.02 25.54 -16.26
N PRO A 68 11.93 26.50 -16.01
CA PRO A 68 12.53 27.32 -17.06
C PRO A 68 13.57 26.52 -17.86
N THR A 69 13.08 25.71 -18.81
CA THR A 69 13.90 24.73 -19.55
C THR A 69 14.77 25.32 -20.66
N HIS A 70 14.45 26.50 -21.20
CA HIS A 70 15.14 27.04 -22.38
C HIS A 70 15.03 28.56 -22.49
N LEU A 71 15.91 29.19 -23.27
CA LEU A 71 15.95 30.65 -23.44
C LEU A 71 15.05 31.19 -24.55
N ILE A 72 14.57 30.33 -25.45
CA ILE A 72 13.69 30.73 -26.56
C ILE A 72 12.32 31.17 -25.98
N PRO A 73 11.67 32.22 -26.49
CA PRO A 73 10.39 32.72 -25.96
C PRO A 73 9.20 31.83 -26.37
N ILE A 74 9.25 30.54 -26.01
CA ILE A 74 8.18 29.58 -26.18
C ILE A 74 7.84 28.98 -24.81
N GLN A 75 6.56 28.80 -24.56
CA GLN A 75 6.05 28.06 -23.42
C GLN A 75 5.46 26.76 -23.95
N LEU A 76 6.13 25.66 -23.62
CA LEU A 76 5.67 24.31 -23.95
C LEU A 76 4.75 23.86 -22.82
N SER A 77 3.51 23.53 -23.15
CA SER A 77 2.55 23.02 -22.16
C SER A 77 2.05 21.65 -22.56
N ILE A 78 2.06 20.73 -21.60
CA ILE A 78 1.57 19.37 -21.73
C ILE A 78 0.49 19.21 -20.67
N SER A 79 -0.77 19.08 -21.07
CA SER A 79 -1.88 18.93 -20.15
C SER A 79 -2.51 17.55 -20.25
N LEU A 80 -2.63 16.87 -19.12
CA LEU A 80 -3.34 15.60 -19.01
C LEU A 80 -4.81 15.87 -18.70
N GLN A 81 -5.71 15.69 -19.67
CA GLN A 81 -7.13 16.06 -19.52
C GLN A 81 -7.96 14.99 -18.81
N SER A 82 -7.67 13.72 -19.07
CA SER A 82 -8.38 12.59 -18.46
C SER A 82 -7.50 11.36 -18.36
N ILE A 83 -7.73 10.57 -17.31
CA ILE A 83 -7.12 9.27 -17.09
C ILE A 83 -8.24 8.24 -16.93
N ASP A 84 -8.15 7.11 -17.64
CA ASP A 84 -9.05 5.98 -17.42
C ASP A 84 -8.72 5.27 -16.09
N LEU A 85 -9.68 5.27 -15.16
CA LEU A 85 -9.56 4.66 -13.84
C LEU A 85 -9.35 3.13 -13.91
N ALA A 86 -9.87 2.46 -14.94
CA ALA A 86 -9.70 1.02 -15.10
C ALA A 86 -8.23 0.66 -15.38
N VAL A 87 -7.53 1.49 -16.16
CA VAL A 87 -6.12 1.31 -16.47
C VAL A 87 -5.24 1.71 -15.30
N LEU A 88 -5.59 2.77 -14.57
CA LEU A 88 -4.92 3.13 -13.32
C LEU A 88 -4.97 1.99 -12.30
N ARG A 89 -6.14 1.35 -12.13
CA ARG A 89 -6.31 0.15 -11.31
C ARG A 89 -5.43 -0.99 -11.81
N ALA A 90 -5.49 -1.31 -13.10
CA ALA A 90 -4.66 -2.37 -13.68
C ALA A 90 -3.17 -2.12 -13.43
N ILE A 91 -2.67 -0.90 -13.58
CA ILE A 91 -1.25 -0.55 -13.36
C ILE A 91 -0.88 -0.69 -11.87
N VAL A 92 -1.69 -0.17 -10.96
CA VAL A 92 -1.41 -0.21 -9.52
C VAL A 92 -1.40 -1.65 -8.98
N PHE A 93 -2.25 -2.51 -9.52
CA PHE A 93 -2.37 -3.92 -9.11
C PHE A 93 -1.64 -4.90 -10.03
N SER A 94 -0.79 -4.42 -10.93
CA SER A 94 -0.01 -5.26 -11.84
C SER A 94 1.27 -5.79 -11.22
N SER A 95 1.65 -7.01 -11.59
CA SER A 95 2.97 -7.57 -11.28
C SER A 95 4.11 -6.75 -11.93
N PRO A 96 5.33 -6.77 -11.37
CA PRO A 96 6.47 -5.99 -11.86
C PRO A 96 6.75 -6.15 -13.36
N ASP A 97 6.62 -7.37 -13.91
CA ASP A 97 6.88 -7.67 -15.32
C ASP A 97 5.89 -6.97 -16.28
N ASN A 98 4.66 -6.71 -15.83
CA ASN A 98 3.66 -5.99 -16.62
C ASN A 98 3.92 -4.47 -16.61
N LEU A 99 4.58 -3.94 -15.57
CA LEU A 99 4.94 -2.52 -15.50
C LEU A 99 5.96 -2.14 -16.57
N GLU A 100 7.00 -2.96 -16.80
CA GLU A 100 7.97 -2.72 -17.87
C GLU A 100 7.31 -2.70 -19.26
N THR A 101 6.35 -3.60 -19.48
CA THR A 101 5.60 -3.67 -20.74
C THR A 101 4.77 -2.40 -20.95
N VAL A 102 4.12 -1.90 -19.91
CA VAL A 102 3.34 -0.64 -19.96
C VAL A 102 4.25 0.57 -20.17
N ILE A 103 5.41 0.64 -19.49
CA ILE A 103 6.37 1.73 -19.64
C ILE A 103 6.86 1.83 -21.10
N ASN A 104 7.30 0.70 -21.68
CA ASN A 104 7.77 0.67 -23.07
C ASN A 104 6.67 1.06 -24.07
N MET A 105 5.42 0.67 -23.81
CA MET A 105 4.29 1.13 -24.64
C MET A 105 4.16 2.67 -24.57
N VAL A 106 4.20 3.26 -23.38
CA VAL A 106 4.05 4.72 -23.20
C VAL A 106 5.12 5.50 -23.97
N ASP A 107 6.38 5.04 -23.96
CA ASP A 107 7.48 5.71 -24.65
C ASP A 107 7.25 5.83 -26.16
N ASP A 108 6.82 4.75 -26.82
CA ASP A 108 6.52 4.73 -28.26
C ASP A 108 5.38 5.72 -28.61
N TRP A 109 4.34 5.79 -27.77
CA TRP A 109 3.23 6.72 -27.96
C TRP A 109 3.66 8.18 -27.82
N VAL A 110 4.46 8.49 -26.79
CA VAL A 110 4.95 9.84 -26.53
C VAL A 110 5.76 10.36 -27.70
N VAL A 111 6.70 9.57 -28.22
CA VAL A 111 7.53 9.95 -29.38
C VAL A 111 6.63 10.23 -30.59
N ARG A 112 5.64 9.37 -30.85
CA ARG A 112 4.73 9.53 -31.98
C ARG A 112 3.90 10.81 -31.88
N ILE A 113 3.34 11.09 -30.70
CA ILE A 113 2.50 12.27 -30.45
C ILE A 113 3.31 13.56 -30.61
N ILE A 114 4.52 13.61 -30.05
CA ILE A 114 5.42 14.76 -30.19
C ILE A 114 5.77 14.98 -31.66
N MET A 115 6.15 13.94 -32.40
CA MET A 115 6.50 14.07 -33.83
C MET A 115 5.33 14.55 -34.69
N MET A 116 4.12 14.05 -34.45
CA MET A 116 2.91 14.55 -35.12
C MET A 116 2.65 16.03 -34.81
N HIS A 117 2.86 16.43 -33.55
CA HIS A 117 2.67 17.82 -33.13
C HIS A 117 3.70 18.76 -33.76
N LEU A 118 4.98 18.38 -33.78
CA LEU A 118 6.04 19.15 -34.44
C LEU A 118 5.76 19.31 -35.95
N ALA A 119 5.36 18.22 -36.62
CA ALA A 119 4.98 18.27 -38.03
C ALA A 119 3.80 19.23 -38.27
N ARG A 120 2.77 19.18 -37.40
CA ARG A 120 1.63 20.09 -37.43
C ARG A 120 2.07 21.55 -37.29
N LEU A 121 2.94 21.88 -36.33
CA LEU A 121 3.43 23.25 -36.13
C LEU A 121 4.21 23.76 -37.36
N VAL A 122 5.04 22.92 -37.97
CA VAL A 122 5.76 23.27 -39.22
C VAL A 122 4.79 23.51 -40.38
N LEU A 123 3.74 22.69 -40.51
CA LEU A 123 2.67 22.89 -41.50
C LEU A 123 1.88 24.19 -41.26
N LEU A 124 1.57 24.52 -40.00
CA LEU A 124 0.97 25.79 -39.61
C LEU A 124 1.91 26.97 -39.93
N GLY A 125 3.21 26.83 -39.69
CA GLY A 125 4.21 27.80 -40.12
C GLY A 125 4.19 28.02 -41.63
N ALA A 126 4.06 26.94 -42.41
CA ALA A 126 3.96 27.00 -43.86
C ALA A 126 2.71 27.77 -44.32
N LEU A 127 1.54 27.41 -43.76
CA LEU A 127 0.27 28.05 -44.05
C LEU A 127 0.25 29.52 -43.61
N GLY A 128 0.82 29.82 -42.44
CA GLY A 128 0.95 31.18 -41.92
C GLY A 128 1.87 32.04 -42.78
N GLY A 129 2.97 31.47 -43.28
CA GLY A 129 3.85 32.14 -44.23
C GLY A 129 3.17 32.45 -45.57
N LEU A 130 2.34 31.54 -46.06
CA LEU A 130 1.51 31.72 -47.26
C LEU A 130 0.49 32.87 -47.07
N ILE A 131 -0.29 32.82 -45.98
CA ILE A 131 -1.30 33.84 -45.66
C ILE A 131 -0.62 35.20 -45.44
N GLY A 132 0.47 35.22 -44.68
CA GLY A 132 1.27 36.42 -44.43
C GLY A 132 1.78 37.07 -45.71
N ALA A 133 2.27 36.28 -46.68
CA ALA A 133 2.67 36.77 -47.98
C ALA A 133 1.49 37.36 -48.78
N TRP A 134 0.36 36.67 -48.78
CA TRP A 134 -0.85 37.10 -49.49
C TRP A 134 -1.38 38.44 -48.96
N VAL A 135 -1.44 38.59 -47.62
CA VAL A 135 -1.80 39.84 -46.94
C VAL A 135 -0.75 40.93 -47.20
N GLY A 136 0.54 40.57 -47.22
CA GLY A 136 1.66 41.45 -47.58
C GLY A 136 1.70 41.90 -49.05
N GLY A 137 0.70 41.53 -49.86
CA GLY A 137 0.53 41.98 -51.24
C GLY A 137 1.26 41.14 -52.29
N LEU A 138 1.82 39.98 -51.92
CA LEU A 138 2.42 39.05 -52.88
C LEU A 138 1.33 38.24 -53.57
N ARG A 139 1.29 38.29 -54.90
CA ARG A 139 0.29 37.57 -55.72
C ARG A 139 0.87 36.55 -56.69
N ARG A 140 2.20 36.46 -56.79
CA ARG A 140 2.87 35.53 -57.71
C ARG A 140 2.96 34.14 -57.08
N PRO A 141 2.56 33.06 -57.76
CA PRO A 141 2.53 31.72 -57.18
C PRO A 141 3.90 31.24 -56.71
N SER A 142 4.96 31.52 -57.47
CA SER A 142 6.34 31.17 -57.09
C SER A 142 6.80 31.87 -55.80
N ARG A 143 6.35 33.11 -55.55
CA ARG A 143 6.67 33.83 -54.33
C ARG A 143 5.84 33.35 -53.14
N LEU A 144 4.59 32.99 -53.36
CA LEU A 144 3.73 32.39 -52.34
C LEU A 144 4.27 31.02 -51.89
N ALA A 145 4.72 30.18 -52.83
CA ALA A 145 5.37 28.91 -52.52
C ALA A 145 6.67 29.10 -51.71
N LEU A 146 7.52 30.05 -52.11
CA LEU A 146 8.72 30.39 -51.34
C LEU A 146 8.37 30.92 -49.93
N SER A 147 7.35 31.75 -49.79
CA SER A 147 6.90 32.25 -48.49
C SER A 147 6.36 31.17 -47.59
N SER A 148 5.65 30.18 -48.15
CA SER A 148 5.23 28.99 -47.43
C SER A 148 6.45 28.19 -46.92
N LEU A 149 7.46 27.97 -47.77
CA LEU A 149 8.69 27.29 -47.35
C LEU A 149 9.46 28.08 -46.28
N CYS A 150 9.54 29.41 -46.43
CA CYS A 150 10.16 30.28 -45.43
C CYS A 150 9.41 30.23 -44.09
N GLY A 151 8.08 30.24 -44.09
CA GLY A 151 7.28 30.12 -42.87
C GLY A 151 7.49 28.78 -42.16
N ALA A 152 7.53 27.68 -42.92
CA ALA A 152 7.89 26.36 -42.41
C ALA A 152 9.29 26.34 -41.78
N LEU A 153 10.28 26.91 -42.48
CA LEU A 153 11.66 26.99 -42.02
C LEU A 153 11.80 27.83 -40.75
N VAL A 154 11.08 28.95 -40.63
CA VAL A 154 11.09 29.79 -39.43
C VAL A 154 10.62 29.01 -38.21
N VAL A 155 9.48 28.31 -38.32
CA VAL A 155 8.96 27.49 -37.21
C VAL A 155 9.87 26.31 -36.92
N PHE A 156 10.39 25.63 -37.94
CA PHE A 156 11.33 24.54 -37.79
C PHE A 156 12.62 24.96 -37.05
N LEU A 157 13.21 26.10 -37.43
CA LEU A 157 14.39 26.64 -36.76
C LEU A 157 14.09 27.03 -35.31
N LEU A 158 12.92 27.61 -35.05
CA LEU A 158 12.51 27.99 -33.70
C LEU A 158 12.37 26.75 -32.79
N LEU A 159 11.75 25.68 -33.29
CA LEU A 159 11.63 24.40 -32.58
C LEU A 159 12.99 23.72 -32.40
N GLY A 160 13.83 23.71 -33.44
CA GLY A 160 15.18 23.13 -33.38
C GLY A 160 16.08 23.87 -32.39
N LEU A 161 16.03 25.20 -32.35
CA LEU A 161 16.75 25.99 -31.35
C LEU A 161 16.22 25.75 -29.94
N THR A 162 14.90 25.55 -29.78
CA THR A 162 14.29 25.19 -28.50
C THR A 162 14.82 23.84 -28.02
N TYR A 163 14.87 22.83 -28.90
CA TYR A 163 15.41 21.51 -28.61
C TYR A 163 16.90 21.56 -28.22
N LEU A 164 17.72 22.29 -28.97
CA LEU A 164 19.15 22.42 -28.68
C LEU A 164 19.44 23.20 -27.39
N ALA A 165 18.57 24.13 -27.03
CA ALA A 165 18.68 24.92 -25.80
C ALA A 165 17.92 24.30 -24.61
N TYR A 166 17.35 23.10 -24.79
CA TYR A 166 16.52 22.46 -23.77
C TYR A 166 17.39 21.82 -22.69
N ASP A 167 17.20 22.26 -21.45
CA ASP A 167 17.80 21.68 -20.26
C ASP A 167 16.77 20.84 -19.50
N ALA A 168 16.97 19.51 -19.51
CA ALA A 168 16.16 18.59 -18.72
C ALA A 168 16.44 18.70 -17.21
N GLY A 169 17.64 19.13 -16.82
CA GLY A 169 18.03 19.33 -15.42
C GLY A 169 17.27 20.46 -14.73
N ALA A 170 16.61 21.35 -15.49
CA ALA A 170 15.76 22.39 -14.92
C ALA A 170 14.60 21.84 -14.06
N PHE A 171 14.20 20.58 -14.28
CA PHE A 171 13.20 19.89 -13.46
C PHE A 171 13.71 19.34 -12.12
N GLU A 172 15.00 19.50 -11.80
CA GLU A 172 15.52 19.27 -10.45
C GLU A 172 15.02 20.34 -9.45
N HIS A 173 14.70 21.53 -9.95
CA HIS A 173 14.12 22.63 -9.17
C HIS A 173 12.82 23.16 -9.81
N PRO A 174 11.76 22.34 -9.89
CA PRO A 174 10.53 22.73 -10.55
C PRO A 174 9.71 23.65 -9.66
N GLN A 175 8.86 24.46 -10.30
CA GLN A 175 7.86 25.30 -9.64
C GLN A 175 6.52 24.58 -9.66
N TYR A 176 6.00 24.28 -8.48
CA TYR A 176 4.67 23.71 -8.29
C TYR A 176 3.65 24.84 -8.12
N ASN A 177 2.49 24.71 -8.75
CA ASN A 177 1.38 25.64 -8.60
C ASN A 177 0.07 24.86 -8.42
N GLY A 178 -0.76 25.25 -7.45
CA GLY A 178 -2.01 24.59 -7.13
C GLY A 178 -1.88 23.61 -5.95
N ILE A 179 -2.79 22.65 -5.84
CA ILE A 179 -2.80 21.65 -4.75
C ILE A 179 -1.51 20.81 -4.74
N ILE A 180 -0.92 20.57 -5.91
CA ILE A 180 0.35 19.83 -6.06
C ILE A 180 1.56 20.53 -5.40
N GLU A 181 1.45 21.79 -4.99
CA GLU A 181 2.50 22.48 -4.22
C GLU A 181 2.82 21.78 -2.90
N ALA A 182 1.85 21.09 -2.31
CA ALA A 182 2.06 20.27 -1.11
C ALA A 182 2.68 18.89 -1.40
N ALA A 183 2.83 18.49 -2.67
CA ALA A 183 3.27 17.14 -3.03
C ALA A 183 4.70 16.80 -2.56
N PRO A 184 5.71 17.69 -2.67
CA PRO A 184 7.05 17.40 -2.15
C PRO A 184 7.05 17.15 -0.65
N TRP A 185 6.36 18.00 0.12
CA TRP A 185 6.22 17.81 1.56
C TRP A 185 5.52 16.49 1.91
N MET A 186 4.45 16.13 1.18
CA MET A 186 3.76 14.85 1.37
C MET A 186 4.69 13.67 1.09
N PHE A 187 5.52 13.76 0.05
CA PHE A 187 6.46 12.70 -0.31
C PHE A 187 7.56 12.54 0.75
N GLU A 188 8.13 13.65 1.22
CA GLU A 188 9.08 13.64 2.34
C GLU A 188 8.47 13.04 3.61
N LEU A 189 7.23 13.44 3.95
CA LEU A 189 6.51 12.89 5.11
C LEU A 189 6.29 11.37 4.99
N VAL A 190 5.89 10.89 3.81
CA VAL A 190 5.70 9.45 3.57
C VAL A 190 7.03 8.71 3.65
N GLN A 191 8.10 9.22 3.02
CA GLN A 191 9.42 8.60 3.09
C GLN A 191 9.97 8.55 4.51
N GLU A 192 9.84 9.65 5.25
CA GLU A 192 10.26 9.71 6.65
C GLU A 192 9.45 8.73 7.51
N SER A 193 8.13 8.66 7.31
CA SER A 193 7.26 7.71 8.00
C SER A 193 7.64 6.26 7.70
N LEU A 194 7.88 5.91 6.43
CA LEU A 194 8.29 4.56 6.04
C LEU A 194 9.64 4.18 6.62
N GLY A 195 10.61 5.10 6.63
CA GLY A 195 11.91 4.88 7.26
C GLY A 195 11.81 4.65 8.77
N ARG A 196 10.94 5.41 9.47
CA ARG A 196 10.67 5.20 10.90
C ARG A 196 10.04 3.83 11.19
N VAL A 197 9.13 3.38 10.34
CA VAL A 197 8.49 2.07 10.44
C VAL A 197 9.52 0.94 10.27
N GLU A 198 10.43 1.07 9.31
CA GLU A 198 11.51 0.09 9.10
C GLU A 198 12.47 0.02 10.31
N GLU A 199 12.85 1.17 10.86
CA GLU A 199 13.70 1.23 12.05
C GLU A 199 13.01 0.60 13.27
N LEU A 200 11.72 0.85 13.45
CA LEU A 200 10.93 0.22 14.51
C LEU A 200 10.85 -1.30 14.34
N GLY A 201 10.66 -1.78 13.10
CA GLY A 201 10.71 -3.21 12.78
C GLY A 201 11.99 -3.86 13.28
N LYS A 202 13.15 -3.27 12.98
CA LYS A 202 14.46 -3.75 13.44
C LYS A 202 14.60 -3.77 14.97
N GLN A 203 14.07 -2.74 15.64
CA GLN A 203 14.09 -2.66 17.10
C GLN A 203 13.24 -3.78 17.73
N ILE A 204 12.02 -4.00 17.24
CA ILE A 204 11.13 -5.06 17.73
C ILE A 204 11.73 -6.45 17.49
N GLN A 205 12.33 -6.68 16.33
CA GLN A 205 13.06 -7.92 16.05
C GLN A 205 14.21 -8.15 17.04
N THR A 206 14.99 -7.11 17.35
CA THR A 206 16.07 -7.20 18.33
C THR A 206 15.55 -7.58 19.73
N VAL A 207 14.44 -6.98 20.15
CA VAL A 207 13.80 -7.27 21.45
C VAL A 207 13.29 -8.71 21.50
N ALA A 208 12.61 -9.17 20.46
CA ALA A 208 12.08 -10.52 20.40
C ALA A 208 13.21 -11.58 20.38
N GLY A 209 14.32 -11.32 19.67
CA GLY A 209 15.50 -12.18 19.71
C GLY A 209 16.17 -12.23 21.09
N ASN A 210 16.25 -11.08 21.79
CA ASN A 210 16.78 -11.01 23.16
C ASN A 210 15.89 -11.75 24.17
N LEU A 211 14.56 -11.63 24.03
CA LEU A 211 13.59 -12.35 24.85
C LEU A 211 13.84 -13.86 24.77
N TYR A 212 14.04 -14.38 23.55
CA TYR A 212 14.37 -15.78 23.35
C TYR A 212 15.67 -16.19 24.04
N ALA A 213 16.75 -15.41 23.90
CA ALA A 213 18.02 -15.73 24.52
C ALA A 213 17.93 -15.82 26.06
N VAL A 214 17.13 -14.95 26.68
CA VAL A 214 16.85 -15.02 28.13
C VAL A 214 16.09 -16.30 28.46
N PHE A 215 15.08 -16.63 27.67
CA PHE A 215 14.24 -17.81 27.88
C PHE A 215 15.01 -19.13 27.72
N SER A 216 15.78 -19.28 26.64
CA SER A 216 16.61 -20.47 26.42
C SER A 216 17.61 -20.70 27.56
N ASN A 217 18.11 -19.62 28.16
CA ASN A 217 18.98 -19.72 29.33
C ASN A 217 18.23 -20.19 30.59
N LEU A 218 17.00 -19.69 30.83
CA LEU A 218 16.20 -20.12 31.98
C LEU A 218 15.74 -21.59 31.90
N GLU A 219 15.40 -22.06 30.69
CA GLU A 219 15.09 -23.48 30.46
C GLU A 219 16.32 -24.37 30.67
N ASN A 220 17.47 -23.97 30.14
CA ASN A 220 18.73 -24.71 30.29
C ASN A 220 19.18 -24.83 31.76
N ILE A 221 18.85 -23.86 32.60
CA ILE A 221 19.17 -23.86 34.04
C ILE A 221 18.15 -24.70 34.85
N GLY A 222 17.08 -25.20 34.22
CA GLY A 222 16.10 -26.09 34.84
C GLY A 222 15.14 -25.41 35.82
N GLN A 223 15.17 -24.07 35.93
CA GLN A 223 14.32 -23.31 36.86
C GLN A 223 12.86 -23.20 36.37
N ILE A 224 12.64 -23.31 35.05
CA ILE A 224 11.32 -23.25 34.41
C ILE A 224 11.24 -24.30 33.31
N SER A 225 11.51 -25.57 33.63
CA SER A 225 11.34 -26.66 32.67
C SER A 225 9.84 -26.88 32.40
N LEU A 226 9.40 -26.52 31.20
CA LEU A 226 8.39 -27.33 30.52
C LEU A 226 9.07 -28.67 30.22
N GLY A 227 8.35 -29.78 30.33
CA GLY A 227 8.86 -31.04 29.82
C GLY A 227 9.05 -30.97 28.30
N ARG A 228 8.98 -32.11 27.61
CA ARG A 228 8.92 -32.13 26.15
C ARG A 228 7.70 -31.33 25.66
N VAL A 229 7.91 -30.28 24.88
CA VAL A 229 6.85 -29.60 24.11
C VAL A 229 6.79 -30.28 22.74
N ASP A 230 5.61 -30.76 22.35
CA ASP A 230 5.43 -31.48 21.08
C ASP A 230 4.87 -30.58 19.96
N LEU A 231 4.19 -29.50 20.32
CA LEU A 231 3.60 -28.54 19.39
C LEU A 231 3.56 -27.16 20.04
N LEU A 232 4.01 -26.13 19.30
CA LEU A 232 3.97 -24.74 19.73
C LEU A 232 3.14 -23.94 18.73
N VAL A 233 2.11 -23.26 19.22
CA VAL A 233 1.19 -22.45 18.41
C VAL A 233 1.35 -20.99 18.77
N LEU A 234 1.49 -20.13 17.78
CA LEU A 234 1.53 -18.69 17.98
C LEU A 234 0.14 -18.09 17.75
N HIS A 235 -0.42 -17.43 18.75
CA HIS A 235 -1.67 -16.69 18.68
C HIS A 235 -1.39 -15.19 18.54
N VAL A 236 -1.88 -14.60 17.45
CA VAL A 236 -1.83 -13.17 17.11
C VAL A 236 -3.24 -12.64 16.91
N SER A 237 -3.39 -11.31 16.97
CA SER A 237 -4.66 -10.64 16.70
C SER A 237 -4.44 -9.15 16.45
N ASP A 238 -5.42 -8.49 15.83
CA ASP A 238 -5.51 -7.02 15.73
C ASP A 238 -4.23 -6.41 15.11
N VAL A 239 -3.90 -6.87 13.91
CA VAL A 239 -2.73 -6.47 13.11
C VAL A 239 -2.93 -5.09 12.47
N HIS A 240 -4.15 -4.77 12.01
CA HIS A 240 -4.54 -3.48 11.45
C HIS A 240 -3.54 -2.90 10.44
N ASN A 241 -3.18 -3.70 9.44
CA ASN A 241 -2.23 -3.34 8.39
C ASN A 241 -0.84 -2.86 8.86
N ASN A 242 -0.45 -3.08 10.12
CA ASN A 242 0.86 -2.67 10.60
C ASN A 242 1.95 -3.66 10.12
N PRO A 243 2.87 -3.25 9.23
CA PRO A 243 3.90 -4.15 8.71
C PRO A 243 4.87 -4.65 9.79
N VAL A 244 5.08 -3.88 10.87
CA VAL A 244 5.95 -4.26 12.00
C VAL A 244 5.42 -5.49 12.73
N ALA A 245 4.10 -5.73 12.69
CA ALA A 245 3.49 -6.93 13.26
C ALA A 245 4.09 -8.20 12.64
N PHE A 246 4.26 -8.21 11.33
CA PHE A 246 4.84 -9.36 10.62
C PHE A 246 6.35 -9.45 10.83
N ASP A 247 7.06 -8.34 10.98
CA ASP A 247 8.48 -8.37 11.35
C ASP A 247 8.68 -8.99 12.74
N PHE A 248 7.77 -8.68 13.68
CA PHE A 248 7.72 -9.27 15.01
C PHE A 248 7.42 -10.77 14.94
N VAL A 249 6.35 -11.15 14.24
CA VAL A 249 5.97 -12.56 14.04
C VAL A 249 7.10 -13.34 13.38
N TYR A 250 7.74 -12.79 12.34
CA TYR A 250 8.87 -13.41 11.64
C TYR A 250 10.03 -13.72 12.59
N GLN A 251 10.35 -12.78 13.48
CA GLN A 251 11.37 -13.02 14.49
C GLN A 251 10.96 -14.09 15.51
N VAL A 252 9.69 -14.12 15.93
CA VAL A 252 9.18 -15.15 16.85
C VAL A 252 9.23 -16.53 16.21
N ILE A 253 8.75 -16.71 14.98
CA ILE A 253 8.80 -18.02 14.29
C ILE A 253 10.23 -18.46 13.97
N GLY A 254 11.16 -17.52 13.79
CA GLY A 254 12.58 -17.82 13.60
C GLY A 254 13.30 -18.22 14.89
N SER A 255 12.78 -17.79 16.05
CA SER A 255 13.40 -18.02 17.36
C SER A 255 12.78 -19.19 18.11
N PHE A 256 11.48 -19.41 17.95
CA PHE A 256 10.71 -20.48 18.58
C PHE A 256 10.27 -21.50 17.53
N PRO A 257 10.17 -22.80 17.86
CA PRO A 257 9.71 -23.84 16.94
C PRO A 257 8.18 -23.79 16.73
N VAL A 258 7.67 -22.61 16.35
CA VAL A 258 6.25 -22.38 16.06
C VAL A 258 5.86 -23.23 14.88
N SER A 259 4.84 -24.06 15.08
CA SER A 259 4.40 -25.04 14.08
C SER A 259 3.34 -24.45 13.15
N PHE A 260 2.48 -23.58 13.66
CA PHE A 260 1.54 -22.77 12.89
C PHE A 260 1.07 -21.55 13.70
N ILE A 261 0.43 -20.62 13.01
CA ILE A 261 -0.10 -19.37 13.57
C ILE A 261 -1.62 -19.44 13.60
N ILE A 262 -2.21 -18.95 14.68
CA ILE A 262 -3.63 -18.62 14.78
C ILE A 262 -3.77 -17.11 14.86
N ASP A 263 -4.54 -16.52 13.95
CA ASP A 263 -4.91 -15.12 13.95
C ASP A 263 -6.42 -14.99 14.20
N THR A 264 -6.78 -14.27 15.27
CA THR A 264 -8.16 -14.02 15.66
C THR A 264 -8.77 -12.74 15.07
N GLY A 265 -8.19 -12.19 14.01
CA GLY A 265 -8.87 -11.21 13.15
C GLY A 265 -8.43 -9.78 13.34
N ASP A 266 -9.08 -8.87 12.61
CA ASP A 266 -8.67 -7.48 12.46
C ASP A 266 -7.29 -7.40 11.80
N LEU A 267 -7.16 -8.11 10.68
CA LEU A 267 -5.98 -8.03 9.82
C LEU A 267 -5.88 -6.63 9.20
N THR A 268 -7.03 -6.06 8.84
CA THR A 268 -7.15 -4.77 8.16
C THR A 268 -7.74 -3.67 9.04
N ASP A 269 -7.64 -2.42 8.58
CA ASP A 269 -8.11 -1.24 9.31
C ASP A 269 -9.49 -0.77 8.79
N TRP A 270 -9.72 -0.87 7.47
CA TRP A 270 -10.97 -0.50 6.80
C TRP A 270 -11.55 -1.62 5.91
N GLY A 271 -10.89 -2.77 5.79
CA GLY A 271 -11.38 -3.89 4.99
C GLY A 271 -11.33 -3.65 3.48
N THR A 272 -10.47 -2.79 2.97
CA THR A 272 -10.35 -2.53 1.53
C THR A 272 -9.48 -3.57 0.82
N GLU A 273 -9.72 -3.80 -0.47
CA GLU A 273 -8.88 -4.69 -1.30
C GLU A 273 -7.40 -4.29 -1.30
N LEU A 274 -7.10 -2.98 -1.27
CA LEU A 274 -5.72 -2.48 -1.21
C LEU A 274 -5.04 -2.84 0.12
N GLU A 275 -5.76 -2.80 1.23
CA GLU A 275 -5.24 -3.22 2.54
C GLU A 275 -4.97 -4.72 2.59
N ALA A 276 -5.77 -5.51 1.89
CA ALA A 276 -5.61 -6.96 1.82
C ALA A 276 -4.30 -7.39 1.14
N GLU A 277 -3.54 -6.48 0.52
CA GLU A 277 -2.20 -6.78 0.01
C GLU A 277 -1.18 -7.14 1.11
N ILE A 278 -1.50 -6.86 2.38
CA ILE A 278 -0.69 -7.32 3.50
C ILE A 278 -0.60 -8.86 3.59
N THR A 279 -1.52 -9.59 2.96
CA THR A 279 -1.47 -11.06 2.91
C THR A 279 -0.23 -11.60 2.20
N ARG A 280 0.45 -10.81 1.36
CA ARG A 280 1.77 -11.19 0.81
C ARG A 280 2.78 -11.49 1.91
N ARG A 281 2.75 -10.74 3.02
CA ARG A 281 3.61 -11.00 4.19
C ARG A 281 3.24 -12.30 4.92
N ILE A 282 1.96 -12.70 4.88
CA ILE A 282 1.52 -14.00 5.43
C ILE A 282 2.13 -15.15 4.62
N VAL A 283 2.20 -15.01 3.28
CA VAL A 283 2.84 -16.02 2.42
C VAL A 283 4.33 -16.19 2.75
N GLU A 284 5.02 -15.09 3.04
CA GLU A 284 6.44 -15.08 3.39
C GLU A 284 6.77 -15.79 4.70
N LEU A 285 5.79 -15.98 5.61
CA LEU A 285 5.99 -16.70 6.87
C LEU A 285 6.26 -18.20 6.66
N GLY A 286 5.78 -18.78 5.57
CA GLY A 286 6.08 -20.17 5.18
C GLY A 286 5.49 -21.28 6.05
N ILE A 287 4.66 -20.96 7.05
CA ILE A 287 3.96 -21.91 7.91
C ILE A 287 2.43 -21.70 7.83
N PRO A 288 1.61 -22.70 8.24
CA PRO A 288 0.16 -22.55 8.19
C PRO A 288 -0.34 -21.37 9.02
N TYR A 289 -1.29 -20.63 8.47
CA TYR A 289 -1.87 -19.42 9.05
C TYR A 289 -3.39 -19.58 9.18
N VAL A 290 -3.83 -19.96 10.37
CA VAL A 290 -5.25 -20.22 10.67
C VAL A 290 -5.91 -18.90 11.05
N PHE A 291 -6.93 -18.48 10.31
CA PHE A 291 -7.47 -17.12 10.41
C PHE A 291 -8.98 -17.12 10.68
N ALA A 292 -9.43 -16.35 11.68
CA ALA A 292 -10.83 -15.95 11.85
C ALA A 292 -10.96 -14.45 11.62
N THR A 293 -12.05 -14.01 10.99
CA THR A 293 -12.26 -12.60 10.64
C THR A 293 -12.58 -11.75 11.85
N GLY A 294 -12.08 -10.52 11.85
CA GLY A 294 -12.47 -9.47 12.82
C GLY A 294 -13.47 -8.48 12.26
N ASN A 295 -13.86 -7.49 13.06
CA ASN A 295 -14.90 -6.53 12.69
C ASN A 295 -14.40 -5.41 11.74
N HIS A 296 -13.09 -5.30 11.53
CA HIS A 296 -12.48 -4.41 10.54
C HIS A 296 -12.19 -5.10 9.20
N ASP A 297 -12.32 -6.42 9.14
CA ASP A 297 -12.21 -7.17 7.90
C ASP A 297 -13.52 -7.08 7.09
N SER A 298 -13.48 -7.54 5.84
CA SER A 298 -14.60 -7.42 4.90
C SER A 298 -14.69 -8.64 3.96
N PRO A 299 -15.74 -8.74 3.12
CA PRO A 299 -15.82 -9.81 2.14
C PRO A 299 -14.63 -9.83 1.17
N ASP A 300 -14.06 -8.65 0.85
CA ASP A 300 -12.90 -8.55 -0.04
C ASP A 300 -11.63 -9.11 0.63
N VAL A 301 -11.47 -8.86 1.94
CA VAL A 301 -10.38 -9.44 2.74
C VAL A 301 -10.53 -10.95 2.84
N VAL A 302 -11.74 -11.45 3.09
CA VAL A 302 -12.03 -12.88 3.14
C VAL A 302 -11.69 -13.57 1.82
N GLU A 303 -12.10 -12.99 0.69
CA GLU A 303 -11.79 -13.53 -0.63
C GLU A 303 -10.28 -13.54 -0.88
N ARG A 304 -9.57 -12.47 -0.49
CA ARG A 304 -8.12 -12.41 -0.61
C ARG A 304 -7.43 -13.47 0.26
N MET A 305 -7.88 -13.66 1.50
CA MET A 305 -7.37 -14.69 2.41
C MET A 305 -7.62 -16.10 1.86
N ARG A 306 -8.78 -16.34 1.26
CA ARG A 306 -9.11 -17.62 0.59
C ARG A 306 -8.18 -17.93 -0.59
N GLN A 307 -7.69 -16.89 -1.28
CA GLN A 307 -6.73 -16.99 -2.37
C GLN A 307 -5.26 -16.99 -1.91
N THR A 308 -5.01 -16.71 -0.63
CA THR A 308 -3.66 -16.62 -0.09
C THR A 308 -3.15 -18.03 0.22
N PRO A 309 -1.98 -18.44 -0.32
CA PRO A 309 -1.34 -19.69 0.06
C PRO A 309 -1.15 -19.80 1.58
N ASN A 310 -0.99 -21.01 2.11
CA ASN A 310 -0.78 -21.31 3.54
C ASN A 310 -1.83 -20.78 4.53
N VAL A 311 -2.87 -20.07 4.09
CA VAL A 311 -3.99 -19.64 4.93
C VAL A 311 -5.04 -20.75 5.04
N VAL A 312 -5.55 -20.94 6.26
CA VAL A 312 -6.69 -21.78 6.57
C VAL A 312 -7.76 -20.90 7.20
N LEU A 313 -8.81 -20.59 6.45
CA LEU A 313 -9.91 -19.77 6.95
C LEU A 313 -10.79 -20.61 7.89
N VAL A 314 -11.01 -20.13 9.10
CA VAL A 314 -11.89 -20.75 10.09
C VAL A 314 -13.31 -20.27 9.85
N GLU A 315 -14.18 -21.24 9.55
CA GLU A 315 -15.63 -21.09 9.41
C GLU A 315 -16.29 -22.01 10.46
N ASP A 316 -17.61 -22.19 10.42
CA ASP A 316 -18.39 -22.95 11.42
C ASP A 316 -18.03 -24.46 11.52
N GLU A 317 -17.16 -24.96 10.63
CA GLU A 317 -16.74 -26.37 10.58
C GLU A 317 -15.43 -26.63 11.35
N VAL A 318 -15.33 -27.84 11.94
CA VAL A 318 -14.10 -28.27 12.62
C VAL A 318 -13.03 -28.62 11.60
N GLN A 319 -11.84 -28.03 11.75
CA GLN A 319 -10.65 -28.28 10.96
C GLN A 319 -9.55 -28.87 11.82
N GLU A 320 -8.87 -29.90 11.33
CA GLU A 320 -7.75 -30.52 12.05
C GLU A 320 -6.42 -29.97 11.54
N ILE A 321 -5.68 -29.29 12.42
CA ILE A 321 -4.39 -28.67 12.13
C ILE A 321 -3.33 -29.26 13.05
N MET A 322 -2.41 -30.05 12.48
CA MET A 322 -1.31 -30.70 13.21
C MET A 322 -1.75 -31.52 14.45
N GLY A 323 -2.95 -32.10 14.40
CA GLY A 323 -3.54 -32.90 15.49
C GLY A 323 -4.32 -32.11 16.53
N LEU A 324 -4.52 -30.79 16.33
CA LEU A 324 -5.49 -29.99 17.07
C LEU A 324 -6.75 -29.81 16.24
N ARG A 325 -7.91 -30.00 16.88
CA ARG A 325 -9.21 -29.74 16.27
C ARG A 325 -9.61 -28.30 16.56
N ILE A 326 -9.78 -27.49 15.53
CA ILE A 326 -10.02 -26.04 15.62
C ILE A 326 -11.36 -25.74 14.95
N ALA A 327 -12.19 -24.95 15.61
CA ALA A 327 -13.39 -24.36 14.99
C ALA A 327 -13.50 -22.91 15.44
N GLY A 328 -14.40 -22.15 14.84
CA GLY A 328 -14.62 -20.78 15.25
C GLY A 328 -15.73 -20.11 14.47
N ILE A 329 -16.02 -18.87 14.84
CA ILE A 329 -16.96 -18.02 14.13
C ILE A 329 -16.27 -16.68 13.88
N GLY A 330 -16.27 -16.25 12.63
CA GLY A 330 -15.81 -14.92 12.24
C GLY A 330 -16.70 -13.81 12.79
N ASP A 331 -16.20 -12.58 12.91
CA ASP A 331 -17.04 -11.46 13.31
C ASP A 331 -18.12 -11.17 12.25
N PRO A 332 -19.41 -11.06 12.62
CA PRO A 332 -20.50 -10.82 11.66
C PRO A 332 -20.39 -9.48 10.92
N ALA A 333 -19.58 -8.54 11.40
CA ALA A 333 -19.30 -7.31 10.67
C ALA A 333 -18.47 -7.57 9.40
N ALA A 334 -17.68 -8.65 9.35
CA ALA A 334 -16.88 -9.01 8.17
C ALA A 334 -17.72 -9.40 6.95
N ASP A 335 -19.01 -9.73 7.15
CA ASP A 335 -19.96 -9.97 6.05
C ASP A 335 -20.47 -8.67 5.40
N ARG A 336 -20.05 -7.51 5.92
CA ARG A 336 -20.56 -6.19 5.52
C ARG A 336 -19.41 -5.29 5.06
N TYR A 337 -19.69 -4.46 4.07
CA TYR A 337 -18.77 -3.38 3.65
C TYR A 337 -18.83 -2.14 4.56
N SER A 338 -19.41 -2.27 5.75
CA SER A 338 -19.61 -1.17 6.70
C SER A 338 -19.01 -1.56 8.05
N PRO A 339 -18.13 -0.72 8.63
CA PRO A 339 -17.44 -1.02 9.89
C PRO A 339 -18.34 -0.83 11.12
N ASN A 340 -19.66 -0.93 10.96
CA ASN A 340 -20.58 -0.78 12.07
C ASN A 340 -20.46 -2.00 12.99
N PRO A 341 -20.06 -1.81 14.26
CA PRO A 341 -19.89 -2.92 15.17
C PRO A 341 -21.25 -3.58 15.46
N ALA A 342 -21.22 -4.89 15.65
CA ALA A 342 -22.40 -5.64 16.07
C ALA A 342 -22.93 -5.13 17.42
N GLY A 343 -24.26 -5.09 17.56
CA GLY A 343 -24.89 -4.64 18.81
C GLY A 343 -24.68 -5.63 19.95
N LEU A 344 -24.71 -5.17 21.21
CA LEU A 344 -24.51 -6.07 22.37
C LEU A 344 -25.49 -7.25 22.40
N ASN A 345 -26.74 -7.04 21.98
CA ASN A 345 -27.75 -8.11 21.89
C ASN A 345 -27.43 -9.13 20.80
N GLU A 346 -26.82 -8.71 19.70
CA GLU A 346 -26.38 -9.58 18.60
C GLU A 346 -25.20 -10.43 19.06
N LEU A 347 -24.20 -9.83 19.72
CA LEU A 347 -23.07 -10.55 20.31
C LEU A 347 -23.53 -11.59 21.36
N ALA A 348 -24.49 -11.23 22.21
CA ALA A 348 -25.06 -12.16 23.19
C ALA A 348 -25.82 -13.32 22.52
N ALA A 349 -26.56 -13.05 21.45
CA ALA A 349 -27.25 -14.08 20.68
C ALA A 349 -26.26 -15.05 20.01
N ILE A 350 -25.14 -14.55 19.49
CA ILE A 350 -24.07 -15.39 18.92
C ILE A 350 -23.45 -16.28 20.00
N ALA A 351 -23.10 -15.73 21.16
CA ALA A 351 -22.56 -16.51 22.27
C ALA A 351 -23.55 -17.58 22.76
N GLN A 352 -24.84 -17.24 22.86
CA GLN A 352 -25.90 -18.20 23.19
C GLN A 352 -25.96 -19.33 22.14
N HIS A 353 -25.93 -18.99 20.86
CA HIS A 353 -25.95 -19.97 19.78
C HIS A 353 -24.74 -20.93 19.84
N ILE A 354 -23.53 -20.40 20.08
CA ILE A 354 -22.31 -21.21 20.26
C ILE A 354 -22.52 -22.20 21.41
N ASN A 355 -22.98 -21.72 22.57
CA ASN A 355 -23.19 -22.57 23.74
C ASN A 355 -24.20 -23.69 23.47
N GLU A 356 -25.35 -23.36 22.88
CA GLU A 356 -26.40 -24.32 22.56
C GLU A 356 -25.91 -25.38 21.57
N THR A 357 -25.31 -24.95 20.45
CA THR A 357 -24.82 -25.84 19.40
C THR A 357 -23.75 -26.80 19.92
N TRP A 358 -22.72 -26.28 20.60
CA TRP A 358 -21.58 -27.10 21.01
C TRP A 358 -21.82 -27.92 22.28
N SER A 359 -22.76 -27.52 23.13
CA SER A 359 -23.17 -28.35 24.28
C SER A 359 -23.71 -29.72 23.86
N ALA A 360 -24.37 -29.79 22.70
CA ALA A 360 -24.95 -31.00 22.13
C ALA A 360 -23.93 -31.90 21.39
N VAL A 361 -22.72 -31.39 21.12
CA VAL A 361 -21.66 -32.14 20.42
C VAL A 361 -20.81 -32.88 21.46
N GLU A 362 -20.63 -34.20 21.28
CA GLU A 362 -19.75 -35.00 22.15
C GLU A 362 -18.27 -34.77 21.83
N ASP A 363 -17.89 -34.85 20.55
CA ASP A 363 -16.51 -34.68 20.11
C ASP A 363 -16.25 -33.21 19.72
N ARG A 364 -16.02 -32.37 20.72
CA ARG A 364 -15.85 -30.91 20.58
C ARG A 364 -14.42 -30.54 20.14
N PRO A 365 -14.22 -29.38 19.48
CA PRO A 365 -12.89 -28.90 19.11
C PRO A 365 -12.03 -28.63 20.36
N ASP A 366 -10.72 -28.75 20.18
CA ASP A 366 -9.72 -28.44 21.21
C ASP A 366 -9.53 -26.92 21.38
N ILE A 367 -9.73 -26.17 20.29
CA ILE A 367 -9.64 -24.70 20.25
C ILE A 367 -10.89 -24.13 19.57
N PHE A 368 -11.52 -23.14 20.20
CA PHE A 368 -12.58 -22.34 19.59
C PHE A 368 -12.14 -20.89 19.38
N MET A 369 -12.26 -20.37 18.17
CA MET A 369 -11.81 -19.04 17.78
C MET A 369 -13.00 -18.09 17.60
N VAL A 370 -12.94 -16.92 18.22
CA VAL A 370 -13.86 -15.80 17.96
C VAL A 370 -13.08 -14.50 18.06
N HIS A 371 -13.33 -13.52 17.18
CA HIS A 371 -12.62 -12.25 17.31
C HIS A 371 -13.04 -11.46 18.56
N ASN A 372 -14.35 -11.30 18.77
CA ASN A 372 -14.87 -10.42 19.80
C ASN A 372 -14.75 -11.02 21.22
N HIS A 373 -13.91 -10.43 22.08
CA HIS A 373 -13.75 -10.86 23.47
C HIS A 373 -15.06 -10.91 24.28
N ARG A 374 -16.08 -10.11 23.92
CA ARG A 374 -17.39 -10.14 24.61
C ARG A 374 -18.19 -11.40 24.30
N ILE A 375 -17.98 -12.00 23.13
CA ILE A 375 -18.52 -13.32 22.79
C ILE A 375 -17.74 -14.36 23.59
N ALA A 376 -16.41 -14.32 23.53
CA ALA A 376 -15.55 -15.27 24.25
C ALA A 376 -15.90 -15.35 25.74
N GLN A 377 -16.10 -14.21 26.41
CA GLN A 377 -16.45 -14.14 27.84
C GLN A 377 -17.80 -14.79 28.20
N GLN A 378 -18.69 -14.99 27.23
CA GLN A 378 -20.01 -15.58 27.40
C GLN A 378 -20.07 -17.05 26.96
N ILE A 379 -19.00 -17.59 26.37
CA ILE A 379 -18.88 -19.03 26.13
C ILE A 379 -18.77 -19.74 27.49
N GLN A 380 -19.51 -20.82 27.66
CA GLN A 380 -19.56 -21.56 28.92
C GLN A 380 -18.24 -22.30 29.17
N PRO A 381 -17.65 -22.18 30.37
CA PRO A 381 -16.53 -23.02 30.78
C PRO A 381 -16.84 -24.52 30.62
N GLY A 382 -15.83 -25.32 30.27
CA GLY A 382 -15.94 -26.75 30.03
C GLY A 382 -16.48 -27.15 28.65
N LEU A 383 -16.92 -26.20 27.82
CA LEU A 383 -17.28 -26.50 26.42
C LEU A 383 -16.05 -26.81 25.58
N PHE A 384 -15.02 -25.96 25.67
CA PHE A 384 -13.77 -26.10 24.95
C PHE A 384 -12.59 -26.04 25.92
N PRO A 385 -11.48 -26.75 25.67
CA PRO A 385 -10.25 -26.57 26.45
C PRO A 385 -9.67 -25.15 26.31
N VAL A 386 -9.75 -24.57 25.10
CA VAL A 386 -9.17 -23.25 24.80
C VAL A 386 -10.15 -22.43 23.95
N VAL A 387 -10.32 -21.16 24.32
CA VAL A 387 -11.07 -20.13 23.56
C VAL A 387 -10.12 -18.98 23.25
N LEU A 388 -9.94 -18.67 21.98
CA LEU A 388 -9.04 -17.60 21.51
C LEU A 388 -9.84 -16.39 21.03
N CYS A 389 -9.37 -15.18 21.39
CA CYS A 389 -9.99 -13.92 20.96
C CYS A 389 -9.03 -12.72 20.83
N GLY A 390 -9.60 -11.58 20.40
CA GLY A 390 -8.93 -10.30 20.15
C GLY A 390 -9.81 -9.10 20.52
N HIS A 391 -9.83 -8.07 19.67
CA HIS A 391 -10.72 -6.89 19.70
C HIS A 391 -10.48 -5.88 20.83
N SER A 392 -10.01 -6.30 22.01
CA SER A 392 -9.77 -5.40 23.15
C SER A 392 -8.36 -4.78 23.17
N HIS A 393 -7.49 -5.16 22.24
CA HIS A 393 -6.09 -4.70 22.14
C HIS A 393 -5.30 -4.88 23.45
N THR A 394 -5.71 -5.83 24.29
CA THR A 394 -5.14 -6.07 25.61
C THR A 394 -4.91 -7.56 25.79
N LEU A 395 -3.66 -7.95 26.04
CA LEU A 395 -3.29 -9.32 26.32
C LEU A 395 -3.94 -9.77 27.64
N VAL A 396 -4.74 -10.83 27.57
CA VAL A 396 -5.42 -11.41 28.74
C VAL A 396 -5.36 -12.92 28.64
N ILE A 397 -4.91 -13.58 29.70
CA ILE A 397 -4.92 -15.04 29.82
C ILE A 397 -5.69 -15.37 31.09
N GLU A 398 -6.86 -15.99 30.94
CA GLU A 398 -7.75 -16.32 32.05
C GLU A 398 -8.15 -17.80 32.00
N GLU A 399 -8.08 -18.49 33.15
CA GLU A 399 -8.60 -19.85 33.31
C GLU A 399 -9.94 -19.78 34.05
N ARG A 400 -10.98 -20.44 33.51
CA ARG A 400 -12.25 -20.65 34.19
C ARG A 400 -12.65 -22.12 34.06
N GLU A 401 -12.75 -22.80 35.20
CA GLU A 401 -13.19 -24.21 35.28
C GLU A 401 -12.47 -25.14 34.28
N GLY A 402 -11.14 -24.97 34.11
CA GLY A 402 -10.34 -25.76 33.18
C GLY A 402 -10.34 -25.29 31.72
N THR A 403 -11.17 -24.32 31.34
CA THR A 403 -11.11 -23.65 30.03
C THR A 403 -10.20 -22.43 30.08
N PHE A 404 -9.30 -22.31 29.11
CA PHE A 404 -8.42 -21.15 28.94
C PHE A 404 -9.01 -20.16 27.92
N TYR A 405 -9.30 -18.95 28.37
CA TYR A 405 -9.69 -17.81 27.53
C TYR A 405 -8.46 -16.95 27.30
N ILE A 406 -8.00 -16.87 26.06
CA ILE A 406 -6.75 -16.22 25.70
C ILE A 406 -7.06 -15.12 24.69
N ASN A 407 -6.76 -13.89 25.06
CA ASN A 407 -6.76 -12.74 24.20
C ASN A 407 -5.32 -12.39 23.84
N ALA A 408 -4.94 -12.42 22.56
CA ALA A 408 -3.57 -12.10 22.14
C ALA A 408 -3.21 -10.62 22.29
N GLY A 409 -4.20 -9.75 22.55
CA GLY A 409 -4.05 -8.31 22.61
C GLY A 409 -3.98 -7.70 21.21
N THR A 410 -2.93 -6.93 20.91
CA THR A 410 -2.70 -6.36 19.57
C THR A 410 -1.28 -6.60 19.09
N THR A 411 -1.14 -7.48 18.12
CA THR A 411 0.15 -7.72 17.44
C THR A 411 0.49 -6.54 16.52
N GLY A 412 -0.51 -5.76 16.10
CA GLY A 412 -0.35 -4.55 15.30
C GLY A 412 -0.19 -3.25 16.08
N ALA A 413 -0.19 -3.27 17.42
CA ALA A 413 -0.18 -2.06 18.25
C ALA A 413 -1.27 -1.03 17.86
N ALA A 414 -2.47 -1.50 17.52
CA ALA A 414 -3.60 -0.71 17.01
C ALA A 414 -3.40 -0.05 15.62
N GLY A 415 -2.53 -0.63 14.78
CA GLY A 415 -2.36 -0.24 13.39
C GLY A 415 -1.54 1.04 13.18
N ILE A 416 -1.54 1.56 11.95
CA ILE A 416 -0.82 2.80 11.61
C ILE A 416 -1.40 4.01 12.37
N ARG A 417 -2.67 3.93 12.77
CA ARG A 417 -3.34 4.95 13.59
C ARG A 417 -2.75 5.04 15.01
N GLY A 418 -2.24 3.92 15.54
CA GLY A 418 -1.54 3.87 16.82
C GLY A 418 -0.28 4.75 16.88
N PHE A 419 0.30 5.13 15.73
CA PHE A 419 1.40 6.10 15.68
C PHE A 419 0.97 7.55 15.91
N GLN A 420 -0.34 7.84 15.80
CA GLN A 420 -0.89 9.19 16.02
C GLN A 420 -1.41 9.39 17.46
N SER A 421 -1.54 8.32 18.25
CA SER A 421 -1.96 8.41 19.65
C SER A 421 -0.81 8.85 20.55
N HIS A 422 -1.13 9.56 21.64
CA HIS A 422 -0.13 10.04 22.61
C HIS A 422 0.48 8.91 23.46
N GLU A 423 -0.20 7.77 23.52
CA GLU A 423 0.28 6.52 24.13
C GLU A 423 0.07 5.39 23.11
N PRO A 424 1.14 4.85 22.51
CA PRO A 424 1.03 3.70 21.61
C PRO A 424 0.72 2.43 22.41
N HIS A 425 -0.16 1.58 21.89
CA HIS A 425 -0.42 0.27 22.48
C HIS A 425 0.86 -0.60 22.40
N PRO A 426 1.14 -1.44 23.42
CA PRO A 426 2.23 -2.40 23.31
C PRO A 426 1.93 -3.42 22.20
N TYR A 427 2.98 -3.92 21.56
CA TYR A 427 2.87 -5.08 20.67
C TYR A 427 2.70 -6.31 21.55
N SER A 428 1.72 -7.16 21.24
CA SER A 428 1.47 -8.36 22.04
C SER A 428 1.12 -9.59 21.19
N LEU A 429 1.40 -10.76 21.76
CA LEU A 429 1.07 -12.07 21.21
C LEU A 429 1.07 -13.12 22.32
N ALA A 430 0.53 -14.31 22.04
CA ALA A 430 0.54 -15.43 22.97
C ALA A 430 1.14 -16.70 22.33
N LEU A 431 2.00 -17.41 23.06
CA LEU A 431 2.55 -18.71 22.65
C LEU A 431 1.89 -19.82 23.46
N LEU A 432 1.23 -20.76 22.77
CA LEU A 432 0.52 -21.87 23.38
C LEU A 432 1.34 -23.15 23.24
N HIS A 433 1.75 -23.71 24.38
CA HIS A 433 2.58 -24.90 24.46
C HIS A 433 1.71 -26.13 24.65
N TYR A 434 1.81 -27.08 23.71
CA TYR A 434 1.10 -28.35 23.77
C TYR A 434 2.08 -29.51 23.89
N THR A 435 1.68 -30.51 24.67
CA THR A 435 2.37 -31.81 24.72
C THR A 435 1.34 -32.92 24.55
N ARG A 436 1.77 -34.07 24.01
CA ARG A 436 0.93 -35.27 23.98
C ARG A 436 0.82 -35.88 25.38
N ASP A 437 -0.38 -36.35 25.70
CA ASP A 437 -0.62 -37.20 26.86
C ASP A 437 -0.30 -38.68 26.56
N GLU A 438 -0.54 -39.57 27.51
CA GLU A 438 -0.29 -41.01 27.35
C GLU A 438 -1.15 -41.65 26.25
N THR A 439 -2.26 -41.02 25.88
CA THR A 439 -3.15 -41.46 24.79
C THR A 439 -2.74 -40.91 23.43
N GLY A 440 -1.76 -40.00 23.39
CA GLY A 440 -1.28 -39.33 22.19
C GLY A 440 -2.04 -38.04 21.83
N LYS A 441 -3.06 -37.66 22.62
CA LYS A 441 -3.83 -36.42 22.42
C LYS A 441 -3.02 -35.21 22.89
N LEU A 442 -3.07 -34.12 22.12
CA LEU A 442 -2.42 -32.87 22.50
C LEU A 442 -3.18 -32.19 23.64
N GLN A 443 -2.46 -31.78 24.67
CA GLN A 443 -2.98 -31.04 25.82
C GLN A 443 -2.17 -29.77 26.02
N LEU A 444 -2.86 -28.65 26.27
CA LEU A 444 -2.22 -27.38 26.60
C LEU A 444 -1.52 -27.50 27.97
N VAL A 445 -0.22 -27.18 28.02
CA VAL A 445 0.60 -27.25 29.24
C VAL A 445 1.00 -25.88 29.78
N ALA A 446 1.16 -24.89 28.89
CA ALA A 446 1.42 -23.52 29.26
C ALA A 446 1.03 -22.54 28.16
N VAL A 447 0.82 -21.29 28.57
CA VAL A 447 0.63 -20.13 27.69
C VAL A 447 1.63 -19.06 28.10
N ASP A 448 2.41 -18.56 27.16
CA ASP A 448 3.26 -17.40 27.37
C ASP A 448 2.66 -16.19 26.69
N GLY A 449 2.21 -15.23 27.49
CA GLY A 449 1.84 -13.91 26.99
C GLY A 449 3.09 -13.04 26.87
N VAL A 450 3.29 -12.44 25.70
CA VAL A 450 4.40 -11.51 25.42
C VAL A 450 3.81 -10.13 25.17
N ASP A 451 4.31 -9.13 25.88
CA ASP A 451 4.05 -7.71 25.64
C ASP A 451 5.37 -6.97 25.40
N VAL A 452 5.41 -6.10 24.39
CA VAL A 452 6.55 -5.24 24.08
C VAL A 452 6.08 -3.79 24.06
N ALA A 453 6.52 -3.02 25.07
CA ALA A 453 6.10 -1.65 25.30
C ALA A 453 7.12 -0.62 24.77
N GLY A 454 6.65 0.61 24.56
CA GLY A 454 7.49 1.79 24.34
C GLY A 454 8.46 1.68 23.16
N PHE A 455 7.95 1.32 21.97
CA PHE A 455 8.76 1.15 20.76
C PHE A 455 9.92 0.14 20.91
N GLY A 456 9.74 -0.90 21.72
CA GLY A 456 10.79 -1.90 21.98
C GLY A 456 11.76 -1.54 23.11
N SER A 457 11.48 -0.51 23.91
CA SER A 457 12.32 -0.14 25.06
C SER A 457 12.16 -1.05 26.27
N GLY A 458 11.09 -1.85 26.33
CA GLY A 458 10.87 -2.84 27.38
C GLY A 458 9.95 -3.96 26.94
N PHE A 459 10.11 -5.14 27.53
CA PHE A 459 9.24 -6.28 27.30
C PHE A 459 8.77 -6.88 28.62
N SER A 460 7.61 -7.52 28.59
CA SER A 460 7.06 -8.34 29.65
C SER A 460 6.73 -9.72 29.08
N LEU A 461 7.00 -10.75 29.87
CA LEU A 461 6.63 -12.12 29.57
C LEU A 461 5.91 -12.69 30.77
N GLN A 462 4.70 -13.19 30.56
CA GLN A 462 3.93 -13.86 31.59
C GLN A 462 3.63 -15.29 31.16
N ARG A 463 4.25 -16.26 31.85
CA ARG A 463 3.96 -17.68 31.68
C ARG A 463 2.86 -18.14 32.63
N THR A 464 1.79 -18.69 32.07
CA THR A 464 0.67 -19.29 32.80
C THR A 464 0.66 -20.81 32.54
N PHE A 465 0.73 -21.62 33.60
CA PHE A 465 0.72 -23.08 33.49
C PHE A 465 -0.68 -23.65 33.68
N THR A 466 -1.06 -24.61 32.85
CA THR A 466 -2.27 -25.40 33.07
C THR A 466 -2.08 -26.39 34.22
N GLU A 467 -3.16 -27.03 34.70
CA GLU A 467 -3.02 -28.11 35.70
C GLU A 467 -2.11 -29.24 35.19
N ALA A 468 -2.26 -29.63 33.92
CA ALA A 468 -1.40 -30.62 33.27
C ALA A 468 0.08 -30.19 33.25
N GLY A 469 0.35 -28.91 33.00
CA GLY A 469 1.70 -28.34 33.07
C GLY A 469 2.27 -28.31 34.49
N ARG A 470 1.44 -27.96 35.49
CA ARG A 470 1.84 -27.92 36.91
C ARG A 470 2.21 -29.30 37.44
N ASN A 471 1.41 -30.32 37.12
CA ASN A 471 1.63 -31.69 37.57
C ASN A 471 2.90 -32.33 36.99
N ARG A 472 3.43 -31.81 35.89
CA ARG A 472 4.70 -32.29 35.29
C ARG A 472 5.95 -31.70 35.95
N ARG A 473 5.83 -30.70 36.84
CA ARG A 473 6.97 -30.11 37.57
C ARG A 473 7.56 -31.04 38.65
N SER A 474 6.87 -32.10 39.06
CA SER A 474 7.20 -32.87 40.28
C SER A 474 8.28 -33.95 40.15
N ASN A 475 9.05 -34.02 39.07
CA ASN A 475 10.11 -35.04 38.91
C ASN A 475 11.54 -34.55 39.18
N VAL A 476 11.71 -33.41 39.86
CA VAL A 476 13.01 -33.06 40.44
C VAL A 476 13.08 -33.64 41.85
N GLU A 477 13.62 -34.86 41.97
CA GLU A 477 14.17 -35.35 43.23
C GLU A 477 15.22 -34.32 43.70
N THR A 478 14.84 -33.40 44.58
CA THR A 478 15.83 -32.73 45.43
C THR A 478 16.30 -33.78 46.43
N ARG A 479 17.33 -34.56 46.06
CA ARG A 479 18.09 -35.32 47.06
C ARG A 479 18.76 -34.31 48.00
N PRO A 480 18.67 -34.51 49.33
CA PRO A 480 19.20 -33.60 50.33
C PRO A 480 20.71 -33.43 50.26
#